data_AF-A0AAV5U538-F1
#
_entry.id   AF-A0AAV5U538-F1
#
_cell.length_a   1.000
_cell.length_b   1.000
_cell.length_c   1.000
_cell.angle_alpha   90.00
_cell.angle_beta   90.00
_cell.angle_gamma   90.00
#
_symmetry.space_group_name_H-M   'P 1'
#
loop_
_entity.id
_entity.type
_entity.pdbx_description
1 polymer ?
#
loop_
_entity_poly.entity_id
_entity_poly.type
_entity_poly.pdbx_seq_one_letter_code
_entity_poly.pdbx_strand_id
1 'polypeptide(L)'
;IFSDEFNTYVTVKLQNVKSTTIAVKGNVPCWEQEFIFETNRMDEGMILELWSKGVLWDKLIGVHYMPLTSIVYSQAPGEGKWLQIDHELETRNGQTVGTFSPTGHALLVDARFELPFGEF
;
A
#
# COMPACT_ATOMS: atom_id res chain seq x y z
N ILE A 1 -19.69 16.45 -20.01
CA ILE A 1 -19.71 15.48 -18.88
C ILE A 1 -18.27 15.33 -18.47
N PHE A 2 -17.82 16.13 -17.49
CA PHE A 2 -16.47 15.95 -16.95
C PHE A 2 -16.50 14.60 -16.24
N SER A 3 -15.68 13.64 -16.65
CA SER A 3 -15.47 12.48 -15.77
C SER A 3 -14.87 13.05 -14.49
N ASP A 4 -15.43 12.72 -13.33
CA ASP A 4 -14.82 13.04 -12.04
C ASP A 4 -13.44 12.37 -12.02
N GLU A 5 -12.40 13.11 -12.42
CA GLU A 5 -11.03 12.67 -12.29
C GLU A 5 -10.70 12.67 -10.81
N PHE A 6 -10.27 11.52 -10.29
CA PHE A 6 -9.76 11.48 -8.93
C PHE A 6 -8.47 12.30 -8.82
N ASN A 7 -8.19 12.79 -7.62
CA ASN A 7 -6.89 13.32 -7.24
C ASN A 7 -6.36 12.47 -6.10
N THR A 8 -5.57 11.44 -6.39
CA THR A 8 -5.26 10.39 -5.42
C THR A 8 -3.82 10.37 -4.95
N TYR A 9 -3.62 9.92 -3.72
CA TYR A 9 -2.30 9.57 -3.18
C TYR A 9 -2.38 8.26 -2.41
N VAL A 10 -1.22 7.61 -2.26
CA VAL A 10 -1.09 6.38 -1.47
C VAL A 10 -0.34 6.69 -0.19
N THR A 11 -0.86 6.16 0.91
CA THR A 11 -0.13 6.08 2.18
C THR A 11 0.34 4.65 2.40
N VAL A 12 1.60 4.47 2.79
CA VAL A 12 2.16 3.18 3.20
C VAL A 12 2.50 3.25 4.68
N LYS A 13 1.93 2.35 5.47
CA LYS A 13 2.15 2.26 6.92
C LYS A 13 2.81 0.94 7.28
N LEU A 14 3.86 1.02 8.07
CA LEU A 14 4.49 -0.12 8.70
C LEU A 14 4.77 0.25 10.16
N GLN A 15 4.19 -0.50 11.09
CA GLN A 15 4.26 -0.18 12.53
C GLN A 15 3.84 1.28 12.79
N ASN A 16 4.70 2.05 13.45
CA ASN A 16 4.48 3.45 13.77
C ASN A 16 5.00 4.42 12.70
N VAL A 17 5.51 3.90 11.58
CA VAL A 17 6.04 4.69 10.47
C VAL A 17 5.01 4.79 9.35
N LYS A 18 4.91 5.98 8.78
CA LYS A 18 4.02 6.29 7.66
C LYS A 18 4.78 7.10 6.60
N SER A 19 4.72 6.63 5.36
CA SER A 19 5.17 7.38 4.17
C SER A 19 3.98 7.67 3.26
N THR A 20 4.07 8.72 2.44
CA THR A 20 2.95 9.18 1.59
C THR A 20 3.48 9.68 0.25
N THR A 21 2.81 9.29 -0.84
CA THR A 21 3.15 9.78 -2.18
C THR A 21 2.62 11.21 -2.38
N ILE A 22 3.02 11.84 -3.49
CA ILE A 22 2.30 13.02 -3.97
C ILE A 22 0.88 12.66 -4.44
N ALA A 23 -0.01 13.65 -4.48
CA ALA A 23 -1.34 13.50 -5.08
C ALA A 23 -1.26 13.67 -6.61
N VAL A 24 -1.85 12.72 -7.34
CA VAL A 24 -1.83 12.65 -8.81
C VAL A 24 -3.28 12.61 -9.31
N LYS A 25 -3.58 13.39 -10.35
CA LYS A 25 -4.90 13.42 -10.98
C LYS A 25 -5.07 12.33 -12.03
N GLY A 26 -6.29 11.82 -12.15
CA GLY A 26 -6.71 10.87 -13.18
C GLY A 26 -7.19 9.53 -12.61
N ASN A 27 -7.77 8.71 -13.48
CA ASN A 27 -8.32 7.40 -13.11
C ASN A 27 -7.27 6.27 -13.15
N VAL A 28 -6.11 6.54 -13.75
CA VAL A 28 -4.94 5.64 -13.77
C VAL A 28 -3.71 6.44 -13.34
N PRO A 29 -3.65 6.85 -12.06
CA PRO A 29 -2.52 7.62 -11.53
C PRO A 29 -1.24 6.79 -11.56
N CYS A 30 -0.11 7.45 -11.79
CA CYS A 30 1.22 6.85 -11.80
C CYS A 30 2.13 7.64 -10.85
N TRP A 31 2.64 6.99 -9.80
CA TRP A 31 3.45 7.64 -8.76
C TRP A 31 4.94 7.35 -8.88
N GLU A 32 5.33 6.13 -9.30
CA GLU A 32 6.73 5.69 -9.44
C GLU A 32 7.63 6.15 -8.27
N GLN A 33 7.14 5.97 -7.04
CA GLN A 33 7.81 6.46 -5.83
C GLN A 33 8.18 5.30 -4.92
N GLU A 34 9.48 5.19 -4.61
CA GLU A 34 10.03 4.17 -3.72
C GLU A 34 10.05 4.66 -2.27
N PHE A 35 9.79 3.74 -1.33
CA PHE A 35 9.94 3.94 0.10
C PHE A 35 10.75 2.80 0.69
N ILE A 36 11.58 3.11 1.67
CA ILE A 36 12.37 2.13 2.43
C ILE A 36 11.88 2.16 3.87
N PHE A 37 11.68 0.97 4.44
CA PHE A 37 11.29 0.78 5.82
C PHE A 37 12.20 -0.26 6.48
N GLU A 38 12.47 -0.07 7.76
CA GLU A 38 13.17 -1.05 8.59
C GLU A 38 12.17 -1.73 9.53
N THR A 39 12.26 -3.05 9.67
CA THR A 39 11.46 -3.82 10.63
C THR A 39 12.19 -5.09 11.05
N ASN A 40 11.94 -5.51 12.28
CA ASN A 40 12.30 -6.82 12.81
C ASN A 40 11.07 -7.67 13.20
N ARG A 41 9.85 -7.17 12.92
CA ARG A 41 8.57 -7.82 13.27
C ARG A 41 7.94 -8.47 12.05
N MET A 42 8.50 -9.60 11.64
CA MET A 42 7.99 -10.37 10.49
C MET A 42 6.60 -10.97 10.71
N ASP A 43 6.11 -10.97 11.95
CA ASP A 43 4.78 -11.39 12.36
C ASP A 43 3.66 -10.37 12.05
N GLU A 44 4.02 -9.20 11.51
CA GLU A 44 3.09 -8.12 11.19
C GLU A 44 2.89 -7.95 9.66
N GLY A 45 2.24 -6.86 9.27
CA GLY A 45 1.98 -6.53 7.86
C GLY A 45 2.01 -5.04 7.60
N MET A 46 2.21 -4.71 6.33
CA MET A 46 2.18 -3.35 5.81
C MET A 46 0.76 -3.00 5.38
N ILE A 47 0.29 -1.81 5.72
CA ILE A 47 -1.02 -1.30 5.28
C ILE A 47 -0.80 -0.27 4.19
N LEU A 48 -1.45 -0.48 3.04
CA LEU A 48 -1.54 0.50 1.98
C LEU A 48 -2.94 1.14 2.03
N GLU A 49 -2.99 2.46 1.99
CA GLU A 49 -4.25 3.20 1.95
C GLU A 49 -4.28 4.07 0.70
N LEU A 50 -5.33 3.94 -0.11
CA LEU A 50 -5.60 4.80 -1.25
C LEU A 50 -6.55 5.92 -0.82
N TRP A 51 -6.12 7.16 -1.00
CA TRP A 51 -6.87 8.34 -0.59
C TRP A 51 -7.21 9.22 -1.78
N SER A 52 -8.41 9.79 -1.78
CA SER A 52 -8.80 10.90 -2.66
C SER A 52 -8.59 12.22 -1.92
N LYS A 53 -7.70 13.05 -2.44
CA LYS A 53 -7.44 14.40 -1.94
C LYS A 53 -8.63 15.32 -2.20
N GLY A 54 -9.17 15.91 -1.14
CA GLY A 54 -10.22 16.92 -1.22
C GLY A 54 -9.70 18.33 -0.94
N VAL A 55 -10.60 19.31 -1.02
CA VAL A 55 -10.29 20.71 -0.70
C VAL A 55 -10.20 20.92 0.81
N LEU A 56 -11.13 20.33 1.56
CA LEU A 56 -11.23 20.48 3.02
C LEU A 56 -10.86 19.20 3.77
N TRP A 57 -11.24 18.04 3.22
CA TRP A 57 -10.96 16.74 3.81
C TRP A 57 -10.63 15.74 2.72
N ASP A 58 -9.69 14.86 3.02
CA ASP A 58 -9.36 13.74 2.16
C ASP A 58 -10.28 12.55 2.50
N LYS A 59 -10.67 11.80 1.48
CA LYS A 59 -11.56 10.64 1.61
C LYS A 59 -10.76 9.37 1.39
N LEU A 60 -10.82 8.44 2.35
CA LEU A 60 -10.29 7.09 2.16
C LEU A 60 -11.10 6.39 1.06
N ILE A 61 -10.44 5.96 0.00
CA ILE A 61 -11.04 5.12 -1.04
C ILE A 61 -11.05 3.67 -0.54
N GLY A 62 -9.93 3.20 -0.02
CA GLY A 62 -9.84 1.90 0.63
C GLY A 62 -8.42 1.53 1.05
N VAL A 63 -8.27 0.30 1.48
CA VAL A 63 -7.09 -0.25 2.14
C VAL A 63 -6.70 -1.61 1.57
N HIS A 64 -5.42 -1.94 1.69
CA HIS A 64 -4.90 -3.29 1.47
C HIS A 64 -3.95 -3.65 2.62
N TYR A 65 -4.05 -4.87 3.12
CA TYR A 65 -3.13 -5.41 4.12
C TYR A 65 -2.21 -6.43 3.46
N MET A 66 -0.90 -6.17 3.49
CA MET A 66 0.13 -7.04 2.96
C MET A 66 0.89 -7.68 4.13
N PRO A 67 0.69 -8.97 4.43
CA PRO A 67 1.51 -9.69 5.41
C PRO A 67 2.98 -9.63 4.99
N LEU A 68 3.88 -9.29 5.92
CA LEU A 68 5.32 -9.22 5.58
C LEU A 68 5.88 -10.58 5.17
N THR A 69 5.33 -11.67 5.70
CA THR A 69 5.67 -13.04 5.31
C THR A 69 5.36 -13.37 3.85
N SER A 70 4.55 -12.56 3.15
CA SER A 70 4.24 -12.72 1.73
C SER A 70 5.22 -11.98 0.80
N ILE A 71 6.10 -11.14 1.35
CA ILE A 71 7.06 -10.33 0.60
C ILE A 71 8.31 -11.17 0.31
N VAL A 72 8.79 -11.10 -0.94
CA VAL A 72 9.96 -11.84 -1.39
C VAL A 72 11.25 -11.10 -1.07
N TYR A 73 12.35 -11.85 -0.91
CA TYR A 73 13.68 -11.26 -0.90
C TYR A 73 14.19 -11.10 -2.33
N SER A 74 14.69 -9.91 -2.68
CA SER A 74 15.23 -9.61 -4.02
C SER A 74 16.24 -8.46 -3.96
N GLN A 75 17.29 -8.52 -4.77
CA GLN A 75 18.23 -7.41 -4.95
C GLN A 75 17.74 -6.35 -5.95
N ALA A 76 16.81 -6.71 -6.84
CA ALA A 76 16.33 -5.84 -7.90
C ALA A 76 14.83 -5.54 -7.76
N PRO A 77 14.36 -4.35 -8.19
CA PRO A 77 12.95 -4.07 -8.36
C PRO A 77 12.27 -5.08 -9.29
N GLY A 78 11.06 -5.49 -8.96
CA GLY A 78 10.21 -6.35 -9.77
C GLY A 78 9.20 -5.57 -10.62
N GLU A 79 8.36 -6.30 -11.37
CA GLU A 79 7.25 -5.73 -12.16
C GLU A 79 6.04 -5.32 -11.29
N GLY A 80 6.07 -5.64 -10.00
CA GLY A 80 4.96 -5.42 -9.08
C GLY A 80 3.79 -6.40 -9.25
N LYS A 81 2.80 -6.28 -8.38
CA LYS A 81 1.55 -7.05 -8.41
C LYS A 81 0.36 -6.12 -8.26
N TRP A 82 -0.72 -6.43 -8.96
CA TRP A 82 -2.00 -5.77 -8.75
C TRP A 82 -2.63 -6.24 -7.44
N LEU A 83 -2.80 -5.31 -6.52
CA LEU A 83 -3.41 -5.52 -5.21
C LEU A 83 -4.80 -4.91 -5.22
N GLN A 84 -5.81 -5.70 -4.89
CA GLN A 84 -7.16 -5.20 -4.71
C GLN A 84 -7.22 -4.25 -3.50
N ILE A 85 -7.97 -3.17 -3.66
CA ILE A 85 -8.27 -2.22 -2.59
C ILE A 85 -9.68 -2.48 -2.07
N ASP A 86 -9.78 -2.63 -0.76
CA ASP A 86 -10.98 -3.02 -0.04
C ASP A 86 -11.44 -1.89 0.90
N HIS A 87 -12.69 -1.90 1.33
CA HIS A 87 -13.21 -0.85 2.21
C HIS A 87 -12.71 -0.97 3.65
N GLU A 88 -12.47 -2.19 4.15
CA GLU A 88 -12.28 -2.45 5.58
C GLU A 88 -11.11 -3.41 5.85
N LEU A 89 -10.43 -3.19 6.98
CA LEU A 89 -9.45 -4.13 7.54
C LEU A 89 -10.18 -5.28 8.24
N GLU A 90 -9.79 -6.52 7.97
CA GLU A 90 -10.23 -7.66 8.77
C GLU A 90 -9.36 -7.80 10.01
N THR A 91 -9.98 -7.76 11.19
CA THR A 91 -9.29 -7.94 12.47
C THR A 91 -9.79 -9.20 13.17
N ARG A 92 -8.87 -10.03 13.67
CA ARG A 92 -9.17 -11.19 14.51
C ARG A 92 -8.33 -11.12 15.77
N ASN A 93 -8.96 -11.21 16.94
CA ASN A 93 -8.30 -11.11 18.25
C ASN A 93 -7.40 -9.86 18.41
N GLY A 94 -7.80 -8.73 17.82
CA GLY A 94 -7.03 -7.48 17.86
C GLY A 94 -5.85 -7.39 16.89
N GLN A 95 -5.63 -8.41 16.05
CA GLN A 95 -4.62 -8.38 14.99
C GLN A 95 -5.27 -8.27 13.61
N THR A 96 -4.72 -7.42 12.76
CA THR A 96 -5.12 -7.34 11.35
C THR A 96 -4.66 -8.61 10.63
N VAL A 97 -5.60 -9.28 9.95
CA VAL A 97 -5.33 -10.53 9.22
C VAL A 97 -5.54 -10.41 7.71
N GLY A 98 -6.13 -9.30 7.25
CA GLY A 98 -6.48 -9.10 5.86
C GLY A 98 -7.34 -7.86 5.65
N THR A 99 -8.04 -7.84 4.53
CA THR A 99 -9.04 -6.84 4.16
C THR A 99 -10.27 -7.49 3.54
N PHE A 100 -11.40 -6.78 3.54
CA PHE A 100 -12.64 -7.28 2.94
C PHE A 100 -13.53 -6.15 2.40
N SER A 101 -14.53 -6.54 1.60
CA SER A 101 -15.45 -5.62 0.89
C SER A 101 -14.76 -4.86 -0.27
N PRO A 102 -14.65 -5.48 -1.46
CA PRO A 102 -13.92 -4.91 -2.60
C PRO A 102 -14.49 -3.57 -3.05
N THR A 103 -13.60 -2.60 -3.29
CA THR A 103 -13.99 -1.28 -3.82
C THR A 103 -14.09 -1.24 -5.34
N GLY A 104 -13.49 -2.22 -6.02
CA GLY A 104 -13.28 -2.21 -7.48
C GLY A 104 -12.02 -1.46 -7.93
N HIS A 105 -11.27 -0.84 -7.01
CA HIS A 105 -9.97 -0.23 -7.29
C HIS A 105 -8.82 -1.21 -7.03
N ALA A 106 -7.67 -0.97 -7.66
CA ALA A 106 -6.44 -1.75 -7.45
C ALA A 106 -5.20 -0.85 -7.48
N LEU A 107 -4.13 -1.28 -6.82
CA LEU A 107 -2.81 -0.65 -6.86
C LEU A 107 -1.79 -1.63 -7.44
N LEU A 108 -0.93 -1.18 -8.35
CA LEU A 108 0.24 -1.93 -8.77
C LEU A 108 1.40 -1.61 -7.81
N VAL A 109 1.91 -2.63 -7.11
CA VAL A 109 2.93 -2.45 -6.07
C VAL A 109 4.02 -3.50 -6.21
N ASP A 110 5.27 -3.04 -6.27
CA ASP A 110 6.44 -3.89 -6.02
C ASP A 110 6.89 -3.72 -4.56
N ALA A 111 7.04 -4.84 -3.86
CA ALA A 111 7.52 -4.89 -2.49
C ALA A 111 8.52 -6.03 -2.36
N ARG A 112 9.68 -5.71 -1.80
CA ARG A 112 10.78 -6.66 -1.62
C ARG A 112 11.51 -6.38 -0.31
N PHE A 113 12.04 -7.44 0.30
CA PHE A 113 13.11 -7.30 1.27
C PHE A 113 14.44 -7.28 0.54
N GLU A 114 15.32 -6.35 0.92
CA GLU A 114 16.72 -6.44 0.52
C GLU A 114 17.35 -7.69 1.16
N LEU A 115 18.31 -8.30 0.45
CA LEU A 115 19.06 -9.41 1.02
C LEU A 115 19.91 -8.89 2.20
N PRO A 116 19.99 -9.66 3.31
CA PRO A 116 20.90 -9.30 4.38
C PRO A 116 22.34 -9.22 3.85
N PHE A 117 23.08 -8.21 4.28
CA PHE A 117 24.50 -8.10 3.99
C PHE A 117 25.25 -9.20 4.76
N GLY A 118 25.61 -10.30 4.09
CA GLY A 118 26.42 -11.37 4.68
C GLY A 118 26.74 -12.51 3.71
N GLU A 119 28.04 -12.75 3.52
CA GLU A 119 28.63 -13.86 2.75
C GLU A 119 28.20 -15.22 3.32
N PHE A 120 27.94 -16.19 2.45
CA PHE A 120 27.71 -17.59 2.80
C PHE A 120 28.98 -18.27 3.30
#